data_AF-A0A838WHI4-F1
#
_entry.id   AF-A0A838WHI4-F1
#
_cell.length_a   1.000
_cell.length_b   1.000
_cell.length_c   1.000
_cell.angle_alpha   90.00
_cell.angle_beta   90.00
_cell.angle_gamma   90.00
#
_symmetry.space_group_name_H-M   'P 1'
#
loop_
_entity.id
_entity.type
_entity.pdbx_description
1 polymer ?
#
loop_
_entity_poly.entity_id
_entity_poly.type
_entity_poly.pdbx_seq_one_letter_code
_entity_poly.pdbx_strand_id
1 'polypeptide(L)'
;SNTEQTGQGTIVIAGERPIGSSGLQIAGTVSIAGLRPISTSTLQVVETYNALGIRPIGANTFTVVNSINLSGIRPVGSSSLVISENYSVFGNRPIASNEIDDSGVLMGFLD
;
A
#
# COMPACT_ATOMS: atom_id res chain seq x y z
N SER A 1 4.75 38.78 17.91
CA SER A 1 4.67 38.39 16.49
C SER A 1 5.82 37.45 16.21
N ASN A 2 5.54 36.17 15.95
CA ASN A 2 6.56 35.17 15.65
C ASN A 2 7.11 35.43 14.24
N THR A 3 8.39 35.78 14.14
CA THR A 3 9.08 35.86 12.85
C THR A 3 9.59 34.47 12.49
N GLU A 4 8.99 33.86 11.48
CA GLU A 4 9.51 32.65 10.83
C GLU A 4 10.88 32.97 10.24
N GLN A 5 11.93 32.44 10.87
CA GLN A 5 13.29 32.55 10.35
C GLN A 5 13.50 31.45 9.32
N THR A 6 13.12 31.70 8.07
CA THR A 6 13.49 30.87 6.91
C THR A 6 14.97 31.10 6.59
N GLY A 7 15.86 30.57 7.43
CA GLY A 7 17.30 30.73 7.29
C GLY A 7 17.92 29.66 6.39
N GLN A 8 18.17 29.97 5.12
CA GLN A 8 19.10 29.23 4.27
C GLN A 8 20.52 29.50 4.82
N GLY A 9 21.07 28.58 5.60
CA GLY A 9 22.44 28.71 6.13
C GLY A 9 23.49 28.47 5.04
N THR A 10 24.63 29.15 5.11
CA THR A 10 25.80 28.89 4.25
C THR A 10 26.92 28.36 5.12
N ILE A 11 27.46 27.18 4.82
CA ILE A 11 28.65 26.65 5.51
C ILE A 11 29.90 27.11 4.74
N VAL A 12 30.71 27.98 5.35
CA VAL A 12 31.96 28.47 4.75
C VAL A 12 33.10 27.51 5.08
N ILE A 13 33.15 26.38 4.39
CA ILE A 13 34.29 25.46 4.40
C ILE A 13 34.60 25.19 2.93
N ALA A 14 35.57 25.95 2.39
CA ALA A 14 36.04 25.96 1.00
C ALA A 14 35.03 26.44 -0.07
N GLY A 15 34.50 27.66 0.09
CA GLY A 15 33.58 28.32 -0.87
C GLY A 15 32.14 28.39 -0.36
N GLU A 16 31.30 29.19 -1.03
CA GLU A 16 29.88 29.29 -0.71
C GLU A 16 29.13 28.06 -1.23
N ARG A 17 28.69 27.20 -0.30
CA ARG A 17 27.78 26.08 -0.60
C ARG A 17 26.39 26.41 -0.06
N PRO A 18 25.39 26.66 -0.92
CA PRO A 18 24.03 26.89 -0.47
C PRO A 18 23.46 25.62 0.18
N ILE A 19 22.87 25.76 1.36
CA ILE A 19 22.14 24.68 2.03
C ILE A 19 20.66 24.85 1.70
N GLY A 20 20.06 23.86 1.05
CA GLY A 20 18.62 23.83 0.82
C GLY A 20 17.87 23.49 2.11
N SER A 21 16.87 24.28 2.47
CA SER A 21 15.95 23.94 3.56
C SER A 21 15.23 22.62 3.27
N SER A 22 15.34 21.64 4.16
CA SER A 22 14.56 20.39 4.10
C SER A 22 13.48 20.40 5.17
N GLY A 23 12.27 19.93 4.86
CA GLY A 23 11.19 19.76 5.84
C GLY A 23 11.36 18.55 6.78
N LEU A 24 12.56 17.95 6.85
CA LEU A 24 12.84 16.76 7.61
C LEU A 24 13.05 17.09 9.09
N GLN A 25 12.24 16.51 9.98
CA GLN A 25 12.44 16.61 11.43
C GLN A 25 13.45 15.56 11.89
N ILE A 26 14.61 16.03 12.37
CA ILE A 26 15.70 15.17 12.81
C ILE A 26 15.55 14.90 14.31
N ALA A 27 15.35 13.64 14.68
CA ALA A 27 15.26 13.20 16.07
C ALA A 27 16.64 13.07 16.73
N GLY A 28 17.67 12.79 15.94
CA GLY A 28 19.03 12.60 16.42
C GLY A 28 19.98 12.23 15.29
N THR A 29 21.23 11.92 15.65
CA THR A 29 22.26 11.49 14.71
C THR A 29 23.01 10.30 15.26
N VAL A 30 23.45 9.38 14.38
CA VAL A 30 24.31 8.26 14.75
C VAL A 30 25.63 8.34 14.00
N SER A 31 26.74 8.03 14.68
CA SER A 31 28.09 8.03 14.10
C SER A 31 28.46 6.63 13.60
N ILE A 32 27.99 6.27 12.40
CA ILE A 32 28.30 5.00 11.72
C ILE A 32 28.77 5.32 10.30
N ALA A 33 30.08 5.22 10.07
CA ALA A 33 30.73 5.66 8.84
C ALA A 33 30.37 7.11 8.47
N GLY A 34 30.53 8.02 9.44
CA GLY A 34 30.11 9.42 9.37
C GLY A 34 28.86 9.71 10.21
N LEU A 35 28.45 10.98 10.25
CA LEU A 35 27.24 11.42 10.95
C LEU A 35 26.01 11.16 10.06
N ARG A 36 25.12 10.26 10.48
CA ARG A 36 23.87 9.94 9.77
C ARG A 36 22.66 10.47 10.55
N PRO A 37 21.81 11.33 9.95
CA PRO A 37 20.62 11.82 10.61
C PRO A 37 19.55 10.72 10.74
N ILE A 38 18.79 10.78 11.81
CA ILE A 38 17.65 9.92 12.11
C ILE A 38 16.40 10.79 12.06
N SER A 39 15.45 10.46 11.17
CA SER A 39 14.17 11.16 11.09
C SER A 39 13.19 10.65 12.14
N THR A 40 12.29 11.52 12.60
CA THR A 40 11.09 11.10 13.31
C THR A 40 10.13 10.35 12.37
N SER A 41 9.36 9.41 12.91
CA SER A 41 8.27 8.69 12.22
C SER A 41 7.03 8.65 13.12
N THR A 42 5.84 8.66 12.53
CA THR A 42 4.56 8.52 13.26
C THR A 42 4.13 7.06 13.46
N LEU A 43 4.99 6.10 13.09
CA LEU A 43 4.70 4.67 13.25
C LEU A 43 4.62 4.29 14.73
N GLN A 44 3.47 3.79 15.17
CA GLN A 44 3.30 3.19 16.50
C GLN A 44 3.64 1.71 16.45
N VAL A 45 4.66 1.30 17.23
CA VAL A 45 5.01 -0.11 17.43
C VAL A 45 4.30 -0.62 18.68
N VAL A 46 3.52 -1.69 18.54
CA VAL A 46 2.72 -2.28 19.63
C VAL A 46 3.45 -3.46 20.26
N GLU A 47 4.13 -4.24 19.43
CA GLU A 47 4.86 -5.42 19.86
C GLU A 47 6.11 -5.61 19.00
N THR A 48 7.00 -6.49 19.42
CA THR A 48 8.20 -6.85 18.67
C THR A 48 8.34 -8.36 18.65
N TYR A 49 8.56 -8.92 17.47
CA TYR A 49 8.76 -10.34 17.27
C TYR A 49 10.22 -10.63 16.92
N ASN A 50 10.80 -11.64 17.57
CA ASN A 50 12.17 -12.07 17.30
C ASN A 50 12.16 -13.34 16.45
N ALA A 51 12.32 -13.18 15.14
CA ALA A 51 12.56 -14.28 14.22
C ALA A 51 13.68 -13.91 13.25
N LEU A 52 14.87 -14.43 13.54
CA LEU A 52 16.13 -14.12 12.84
C LEU A 52 16.44 -12.61 12.90
N GLY A 53 16.20 -11.99 14.06
CA GLY A 53 16.34 -10.56 14.28
C GLY A 53 15.07 -9.92 14.82
N ILE A 54 15.21 -8.66 15.25
CA ILE A 54 14.15 -7.85 15.85
C ILE A 54 13.23 -7.30 14.74
N ARG A 55 11.97 -7.71 14.72
CA ARG A 55 10.95 -7.27 13.75
C ARG A 55 9.82 -6.53 14.47
N PRO A 56 9.66 -5.20 14.29
CA PRO A 56 8.59 -4.45 14.93
C PRO A 56 7.24 -4.79 14.32
N ILE A 57 6.21 -4.89 15.17
CA ILE A 57 4.80 -5.07 14.78
C ILE A 57 4.10 -3.72 14.97
N GLY A 58 3.66 -3.12 13.87
CA GLY A 58 2.95 -1.85 13.86
C GLY A 58 1.50 -1.97 14.32
N ALA A 59 0.93 -0.89 14.84
CA ALA A 59 -0.49 -0.80 15.16
C ALA A 59 -1.36 -0.91 13.89
N ASN A 60 -2.51 -1.58 14.00
CA ASN A 60 -3.48 -1.66 12.93
C ASN A 60 -4.27 -0.35 12.81
N THR A 61 -4.58 0.07 11.58
CA THR A 61 -5.44 1.24 11.31
C THR A 61 -6.87 0.88 10.94
N PHE A 62 -7.19 -0.41 10.88
CA PHE A 62 -8.51 -0.95 10.54
C PHE A 62 -8.80 -2.22 11.35
N THR A 63 -10.07 -2.60 11.42
CA THR A 63 -10.53 -3.77 12.20
C THR A 63 -10.74 -4.97 11.28
N VAL A 64 -10.15 -6.11 11.64
CA VAL A 64 -10.39 -7.40 10.98
C VAL A 64 -11.54 -8.10 11.69
N VAL A 65 -12.56 -8.52 10.95
CA VAL A 65 -13.76 -9.17 11.50
C VAL A 65 -13.85 -10.66 11.19
N ASN A 66 -13.20 -11.12 10.11
CA ASN A 66 -13.17 -12.53 9.74
C ASN A 66 -11.92 -12.84 8.90
N SER A 67 -11.66 -14.11 8.60
CA SER A 67 -10.62 -14.55 7.66
C SER A 67 -11.12 -15.70 6.79
N ILE A 68 -10.70 -15.72 5.53
CA ILE A 68 -11.03 -16.77 4.56
C ILE A 68 -9.76 -17.55 4.22
N ASN A 69 -9.84 -18.88 4.14
CA ASN A 69 -8.74 -19.73 3.71
C ASN A 69 -8.92 -20.11 2.23
N LEU A 70 -8.27 -19.37 1.33
CA LEU A 70 -8.26 -19.64 -0.10
C LEU A 70 -6.85 -19.37 -0.63
N SER A 71 -6.06 -20.45 -0.70
CA SER A 71 -4.62 -20.42 -0.98
C SER A 71 -3.84 -19.55 0.03
N GLY A 72 -4.13 -19.74 1.31
CA GLY A 72 -3.60 -18.93 2.41
C GLY A 72 -4.69 -18.16 3.15
N ILE A 73 -4.31 -17.52 4.25
CA ILE A 73 -5.21 -16.77 5.12
C ILE A 73 -5.39 -15.35 4.55
N ARG A 74 -6.63 -14.99 4.19
CA ARG A 74 -7.01 -13.67 3.68
C ARG A 74 -7.92 -12.97 4.71
N PRO A 75 -7.45 -11.90 5.39
CA PRO A 75 -8.28 -11.19 6.37
C PRO A 75 -9.38 -10.38 5.68
N VAL A 76 -10.55 -10.32 6.32
CA VAL A 76 -11.72 -9.53 5.91
C VAL A 76 -11.86 -8.37 6.90
N GLY A 77 -11.71 -7.14 6.40
CA GLY A 77 -11.86 -5.91 7.18
C GLY A 77 -13.32 -5.47 7.32
N SER A 78 -13.65 -4.78 8.40
CA SER A 78 -14.92 -4.04 8.50
C SER A 78 -14.84 -2.74 7.68
N SER A 79 -15.96 -2.36 7.07
CA SER A 79 -16.13 -1.04 6.45
C SER A 79 -17.34 -0.33 7.06
N SER A 80 -17.26 1.00 7.20
CA SER A 80 -18.41 1.84 7.57
C SER A 80 -19.26 2.25 6.37
N LEU A 81 -18.93 1.78 5.17
CA LEU A 81 -19.68 2.08 3.95
C LEU A 81 -21.08 1.44 4.01
N VAL A 82 -22.12 2.26 3.96
CA VAL A 82 -23.50 1.81 3.81
C VAL A 82 -23.82 1.70 2.33
N ILE A 83 -24.13 0.50 1.86
CA ILE A 83 -24.51 0.26 0.46
C ILE A 83 -26.04 0.18 0.40
N SER A 84 -26.66 1.10 -0.35
CA SER A 84 -28.12 1.11 -0.53
C SER A 84 -28.60 0.11 -1.56
N GLU A 85 -27.81 -0.12 -2.62
CA GLU A 85 -28.19 -0.97 -3.76
C GLU A 85 -26.93 -1.64 -4.36
N ASN A 86 -27.05 -2.93 -4.72
CA ASN A 86 -26.01 -3.68 -5.43
C ASN A 86 -26.48 -4.00 -6.85
N TYR A 87 -25.80 -3.46 -7.86
CA TYR A 87 -26.07 -3.79 -9.26
C TYR A 87 -25.03 -4.77 -9.80
N SER A 88 -25.43 -6.01 -10.09
CA SER A 88 -24.58 -7.01 -10.75
C SER A 88 -24.77 -6.94 -12.27
N VAL A 89 -23.87 -6.26 -12.97
CA VAL A 89 -23.96 -6.07 -14.43
C VAL A 89 -23.53 -7.33 -15.20
N PHE A 90 -22.89 -8.30 -14.55
CA PHE A 90 -22.38 -9.52 -15.17
C PHE A 90 -23.09 -10.81 -14.71
N GLY A 91 -24.38 -10.72 -14.34
CA GLY A 91 -25.24 -11.87 -14.10
C GLY A 91 -25.45 -12.73 -15.35
N ASN A 92 -25.44 -14.06 -15.17
CA ASN A 92 -25.75 -15.13 -16.14
C ASN A 92 -25.41 -14.80 -17.59
N ARG A 93 -24.12 -14.89 -17.96
CA ARG A 93 -23.73 -14.97 -19.38
C ARG A 93 -24.44 -16.17 -20.01
N PRO A 94 -25.36 -15.98 -20.96
CA PRO A 94 -25.99 -17.10 -21.63
C PRO A 94 -24.92 -17.91 -22.36
N ILE A 95 -24.86 -19.20 -22.08
CA ILE A 95 -24.05 -20.14 -22.84
C ILE A 95 -25.01 -20.71 -23.88
N ALA A 96 -24.82 -20.36 -25.15
CA ALA A 96 -25.55 -21.03 -26.22
C ALA A 96 -25.17 -22.52 -26.19
N SER A 97 -26.16 -23.38 -26.40
CA SER A 97 -25.89 -24.81 -26.60
C SER A 97 -25.00 -24.97 -27.84
N ASN A 98 -23.97 -25.80 -27.76
CA ASN A 98 -23.18 -26.19 -28.94
C ASN A 98 -23.93 -27.19 -29.83
N GLU A 99 -25.16 -27.56 -29.47
CA GLU A 99 -26.00 -28.45 -30.26
C GLU A 99 -26.49 -27.71 -31.52
N ILE A 100 -25.92 -28.08 -32.66
CA ILE A 100 -26.39 -27.69 -33.99
C ILE A 100 -27.46 -28.69 -34.39
N ASP A 101 -28.72 -28.26 -34.37
CA ASP A 101 -29.90 -29.12 -34.64
C ASP A 101 -29.91 -29.72 -36.06
N ASP A 102 -29.12 -29.14 -36.98
CA ASP A 102 -29.03 -29.60 -38.37
C ASP A 102 -27.61 -29.52 -38.93
N SER A 103 -26.69 -30.25 -38.30
CA SER A 103 -25.33 -30.45 -38.83
C SER A 103 -25.32 -31.15 -40.20
N GLY A 104 -26.39 -31.89 -40.54
CA GLY A 104 -26.52 -32.59 -41.81
C GLY A 104 -26.73 -31.66 -43.00
N VAL A 105 -27.58 -30.64 -42.86
CA VAL A 105 -27.79 -29.63 -43.91
C VAL A 105 -26.56 -28.76 -44.12
N LEU A 106 -25.79 -28.44 -43.07
CA LEU A 106 -24.62 -27.57 -43.19
C LEU A 106 -23.40 -28.25 -43.83
N MET A 107 -23.22 -29.56 -43.62
CA MET A 107 -22.10 -30.35 -44.18
C MET A 107 -22.30 -30.70 -45.66
N GLY A 108 -23.48 -30.49 -46.23
CA GLY A 108 -23.78 -30.69 -47.66
C GLY A 108 -23.37 -29.52 -48.58
N PHE A 109 -22.89 -28.42 -48.02
CA PHE A 109 -22.41 -27.24 -48.76
C PHE A 109 -20.88 -27.08 -48.70
N LEU A 110 -20.18 -28.06 -48.12
CA LEU A 110 -18.72 -28.14 -48.15
C LEU A 110 -18.32 -29.05 -49.32
N ASP A 111 -18.18 -28.45 -50.50
CA ASP A 111 -17.46 -29.03 -51.64
C ASP A 111 -15.95 -28.87 -51.46
#